data_AF-A0A7Y6M2A1-F1
#
_entry.id   AF-A0A7Y6M2A1-F1
#
_cell.length_a   1.000
_cell.length_b   1.000
_cell.length_c   1.000
_cell.angle_alpha   90.00
_cell.angle_beta   90.00
_cell.angle_gamma   90.00
#
_symmetry.space_group_name_H-M   'P 1'
#
loop_
_entity.id
_entity.type
_entity.pdbx_description
1 polymer ?
#
loop_
_entity_poly.entity_id
_entity_poly.type
_entity_poly.pdbx_seq_one_letter_code
_entity_poly.pdbx_strand_id
1 'polypeptide(L)' 'MGEKDEGDDKQQPAVCGTCLGAQGEWMELNGKKNQERTWVSCTSCDGTGRR' A
#
# COMPACT_ATOMS: atom_id res chain seq x y z
N MET A 1 -27.07 13.21 26.47
CA MET A 1 -26.14 12.06 26.52
C MET A 1 -25.85 11.68 25.09
N GLY A 2 -24.57 11.59 24.71
CA GLY A 2 -24.16 11.31 23.35
C GLY A 2 -23.93 9.82 23.15
N GLU A 3 -24.46 9.29 22.06
CA GLU A 3 -24.11 7.97 21.53
C GLU A 3 -23.98 8.15 20.02
N LYS A 4 -22.74 8.43 19.60
CA LYS A 4 -22.25 8.15 18.24
C LYS A 4 -21.41 6.88 18.34
N ASP A 5 -21.21 6.24 17.20
CA ASP A 5 -20.23 5.20 16.92
C ASP A 5 -20.71 3.76 17.04
N GLU A 6 -21.45 3.32 16.01
CA GLU A 6 -21.23 1.98 15.43
C GLU A 6 -21.18 2.13 13.90
N GLY A 7 -20.08 2.74 13.45
CA GLY A 7 -19.59 2.49 12.10
C GLY A 7 -18.95 1.11 12.13
N ASP A 8 -19.46 0.21 11.30
CA ASP A 8 -18.94 -1.12 10.98
C ASP A 8 -17.51 -0.96 10.43
N ASP A 9 -16.55 -0.72 11.33
CA ASP A 9 -15.13 -0.64 11.05
C ASP A 9 -14.66 -2.07 10.82
N LYS A 10 -15.02 -2.61 9.65
CA LYS A 10 -14.53 -3.88 9.14
C LYS A 10 -13.03 -3.78 8.97
N GLN A 11 -12.32 -3.91 10.09
CA GLN A 11 -10.92 -4.29 10.24
C GLN A 11 -10.14 -3.93 8.98
N GLN A 12 -10.10 -2.62 8.66
CA GLN A 12 -9.40 -2.18 7.47
C GLN A 12 -7.96 -2.64 7.67
N PRO A 13 -7.38 -3.39 6.72
CA PRO A 13 -6.07 -3.97 6.91
C PRO A 13 -5.11 -2.85 7.32
N ALA A 14 -4.41 -3.05 8.43
CA ALA A 14 -3.54 -2.02 8.99
C ALA A 14 -2.64 -1.47 7.87
N VAL A 15 -2.71 -0.15 7.66
CA VAL A 15 -1.92 0.52 6.63
C VAL A 15 -0.46 0.19 6.88
N CYS A 16 0.22 -0.38 5.88
CA CYS A 16 1.63 -0.70 6.02
C CYS A 16 2.43 0.58 6.31
N GLY A 17 3.13 0.65 7.44
CA GLY A 17 3.92 1.83 7.82
C GLY A 17 5.07 2.16 6.87
N THR A 18 5.55 1.16 6.10
CA THR A 18 6.66 1.34 5.15
C THR A 18 6.19 1.94 3.82
N CYS A 19 5.18 1.35 3.17
CA CYS A 19 4.67 1.86 1.89
C CYS A 19 3.46 2.78 2.05
N LEU A 20 3.00 3.01 3.28
CA LEU A 20 1.84 3.84 3.63
C LEU A 20 0.57 3.45 2.85
N GLY A 21 0.40 2.14 2.61
CA GLY A 21 -0.74 1.59 1.87
C GLY A 21 -0.60 1.59 0.34
N ALA A 22 0.57 1.95 -0.19
CA ALA A 22 0.83 1.97 -1.63
C ALA A 22 1.06 0.58 -2.24
N GLN A 23 1.22 -0.48 -1.43
CA GLN A 23 1.46 -1.87 -1.85
C GLN A 23 2.78 -2.12 -2.60
N GLY A 24 3.56 -1.09 -2.89
CA GLY A 24 4.81 -1.23 -3.65
C GLY A 24 5.25 0.09 -4.25
N GLU A 25 6.25 0.01 -5.15
CA GLU A 25 6.79 1.14 -5.87
C GLU A 25 7.14 0.75 -7.32
N TRP A 26 7.06 1.73 -8.23
CA TRP A 26 7.52 1.54 -9.61
C TRP A 26 9.04 1.72 -9.65
N MET A 27 9.77 0.65 -9.95
CA MET A 27 11.21 0.71 -10.16
C MET A 27 11.55 0.75 -11.65
N GLU A 28 12.52 1.59 -11.99
CA GLU A 28 13.09 1.65 -13.33
C GLU A 28 14.13 0.54 -13.50
N LEU A 29 13.93 -0.34 -14.49
CA LEU A 29 14.89 -1.39 -14.81
C LEU A 29 16.09 -0.78 -15.54
N ASN A 30 17.26 -0.90 -14.91
CA ASN A 30 18.60 -0.47 -15.35
C ASN A 30 18.73 0.04 -16.79
N GLY A 31 18.81 1.36 -16.95
CA GLY A 31 19.42 2.00 -18.11
C GLY A 31 18.56 2.12 -19.38
N LYS A 32 17.36 1.53 -19.43
CA LYS A 32 16.43 1.74 -20.55
C LYS A 32 15.51 2.92 -20.25
N LYS A 33 15.98 4.10 -20.66
CA LYS A 33 15.33 5.43 -20.51
C LYS A 33 13.88 5.54 -21.03
N ASN A 34 13.28 4.47 -21.55
CA ASN A 34 11.96 4.50 -22.18
C ASN A 34 11.20 3.16 -22.20
N GLN A 35 11.68 2.09 -21.54
CA GLN A 35 10.99 0.81 -21.60
C GLN A 35 10.95 0.16 -20.23
N GLU A 36 9.71 0.07 -19.74
CA GLU A 36 9.24 -0.85 -18.72
C GLU A 36 9.66 -0.51 -17.28
N ARG A 37 8.87 0.39 -16.66
CA ARG A 37 8.79 0.44 -15.20
C ARG A 37 8.18 -0.87 -14.72
N THR A 38 8.85 -1.54 -13.80
CA THR A 38 8.28 -2.73 -13.15
C THR A 38 7.69 -2.34 -11.82
N TRP A 39 6.53 -2.90 -11.49
CA TRP A 39 5.97 -2.75 -10.16
C TRP A 39 6.70 -3.71 -9.23
N VAL A 40 7.28 -3.17 -8.17
CA VAL A 40 7.94 -3.95 -7.12
C VAL A 40 7.08 -3.87 -5.87
N SER A 41 6.52 -5.01 -5.46
CA SER A 41 5.70 -5.10 -4.25
C SER A 41 6.50 -4.69 -3.02
N CYS A 42 5.84 -3.99 -2.09
CA CYS A 42 6.48 -3.59 -0.84
C CYS A 42 6.79 -4.85 -0.02
N THR A 43 8.07 -5.12 0.22
CA THR A 43 8.52 -6.29 0.97
C THR A 43 8.03 -6.32 2.41
N SER A 44 7.82 -5.16 3.04
CA SER A 44 7.36 -5.08 4.43
C SER A 44 5.91 -5.54 4.63
N CYS A 45 5.06 -5.46 3.60
CA CYS A 45 3.68 -5.93 3.66
C CYS A 45 3.35 -6.96 2.57
N ASP A 46 4.34 -7.41 1.81
CA ASP A 46 4.16 -8.28 0.66
C ASP A 46 3.08 -7.80 -0.31
N GLY A 47 2.97 -6.48 -0.50
CA GLY A 47 1.93 -5.85 -1.33
C GLY A 47 0.50 -5.91 -0.78
N THR A 48 0.31 -6.30 0.48
CA THR A 48 -1.02 -6.36 1.11
C THR A 48 -1.43 -5.08 1.85
N GLY A 49 -0.47 -4.18 2.12
CA GLY A 49 -0.74 -2.93 2.83
C GLY A 49 -1.63 -2.01 2.02
N ARG A 50 -2.88 -1.81 2.46
CA ARG A 50 -3.90 -0.98 1.78
C ARG A 50 -4.28 0.23 2.64
N ARG A 51 -4.84 1.26 2.01
CA ARG A 51 -5.52 2.38 2.67
C ARG A 51 -7.02 2.17 2.66
#